data_AF-S5MHC8-F1
#
_entry.id   AF-S5MHC8-F1
#
_cell.length_a   1.000
_cell.length_b   1.000
_cell.length_c   1.000
_cell.angle_alpha   90.00
_cell.angle_beta   90.00
_cell.angle_gamma   90.00
#
_symmetry.space_group_name_H-M   'P 1'
#
loop_
_entity.id
_entity.type
_entity.pdbx_description
1 polymer ?
#
loop_
_entity_poly.entity_id
_entity_poly.type
_entity_poly.pdbx_seq_one_letter_code
_entity_poly.pdbx_strand_id
1 'polypeptide(L)'
;MKLIELVDFRKIIFKFYEKDIKNFITSPDFEVSQEQKEELEAIAKTEDSKTLLEGLDNFFNKYQESSSMDFNLMLTLLLQRYHYFNNAVIQWIGYCNDIKEDISITDSGMIFMDYISEFFAAQIDYFNKDYLKSIQDFDVESWNKKFVEELKRILIEMTYNPDFTKKLEATEKMVHFIQDTKNIYSSLEGVGIEAHKSVFLSQTNELKIIFQSMNNLINEILKALVSN
;
A
#
# COMPACT_ATOMS: atom_id res chain seq x y z
N MET A 1 -1.25 29.00 3.49
CA MET A 1 -2.07 27.84 3.90
C MET A 1 -1.12 26.73 4.28
N LYS A 2 -1.46 25.93 5.28
CA LYS A 2 -0.61 24.80 5.66
C LYS A 2 -0.78 23.65 4.68
N LEU A 3 0.28 22.89 4.42
CA LEU A 3 0.24 21.73 3.52
C LEU A 3 -0.87 20.73 3.89
N ILE A 4 -1.06 20.50 5.19
CA ILE A 4 -2.11 19.61 5.72
C ILE A 4 -3.53 20.08 5.38
N GLU A 5 -3.74 21.39 5.18
CA GLU A 5 -5.04 21.96 4.80
C GLU A 5 -5.30 21.80 3.31
N LEU A 6 -4.24 21.76 2.50
CA LEU A 6 -4.32 21.57 1.04
C LEU A 6 -4.61 20.10 0.69
N VAL A 7 -3.99 19.17 1.43
CA VAL A 7 -4.11 17.74 1.17
C VAL A 7 -4.35 16.98 2.47
N ASP A 8 -5.61 16.60 2.70
CA ASP A 8 -6.01 15.78 3.85
C ASP A 8 -6.10 14.30 3.45
N PHE A 9 -5.05 13.53 3.79
CA PHE A 9 -5.00 12.09 3.49
C PHE A 9 -6.18 11.34 4.10
N ARG A 10 -6.68 11.74 5.27
CA ARG A 10 -7.79 11.04 5.93
C ARG A 10 -9.02 11.08 5.04
N LYS A 11 -9.39 12.25 4.53
CA LYS A 11 -10.55 12.40 3.63
C LYS A 11 -10.44 11.52 2.39
N ILE A 12 -9.24 11.35 1.83
CA ILE A 12 -9.00 10.50 0.67
C ILE A 12 -9.13 9.01 1.06
N ILE A 13 -8.52 8.61 2.18
CA ILE A 13 -8.54 7.23 2.67
C ILE A 13 -9.95 6.76 3.04
N PHE A 14 -10.78 7.60 3.66
CA PHE A 14 -12.17 7.25 3.95
C PHE A 14 -13.00 7.05 2.68
N LYS A 15 -12.75 7.84 1.62
CA LYS A 15 -13.37 7.59 0.31
C LYS A 15 -12.91 6.26 -0.30
N PHE A 16 -11.65 5.88 -0.12
CA PHE A 16 -11.19 4.55 -0.51
C PHE A 16 -11.91 3.47 0.27
N TYR A 17 -12.10 3.65 1.58
CA TYR A 17 -12.79 2.69 2.43
C TYR A 17 -14.22 2.42 1.95
N GLU A 18 -15.01 3.48 1.76
CA GLU A 18 -16.38 3.34 1.26
C GLU A 18 -16.44 2.57 -0.06
N LYS A 19 -15.52 2.87 -0.99
CA LYS A 19 -15.44 2.19 -2.28
C LYS A 19 -15.00 0.74 -2.15
N ASP A 20 -13.95 0.48 -1.37
CA ASP A 20 -13.38 -0.84 -1.19
C ASP A 20 -14.39 -1.76 -0.49
N ILE A 21 -15.07 -1.29 0.56
CA ILE A 21 -16.12 -2.04 1.27
C ILE A 21 -17.31 -2.32 0.37
N LYS A 22 -17.77 -1.33 -0.39
CA LYS A 22 -18.86 -1.55 -1.35
C LYS A 22 -18.49 -2.67 -2.32
N ASN A 23 -17.29 -2.62 -2.90
CA ASN A 23 -16.82 -3.65 -3.83
C ASN A 23 -16.70 -5.02 -3.14
N PHE A 24 -16.13 -5.06 -1.93
CA PHE A 24 -15.95 -6.26 -1.12
C PHE A 24 -17.29 -6.94 -0.82
N ILE A 25 -18.29 -6.18 -0.35
CA ILE A 25 -19.63 -6.67 -0.01
C ILE A 25 -20.40 -7.17 -1.24
N THR A 26 -20.16 -6.58 -2.41
CA THR A 26 -20.81 -6.98 -3.68
C THR A 26 -20.02 -8.00 -4.49
N SER A 27 -18.91 -8.51 -3.96
CA SER A 27 -18.07 -9.46 -4.66
C SER A 27 -18.83 -10.75 -4.99
N PRO A 28 -18.76 -11.27 -6.23
CA PRO A 28 -19.35 -12.56 -6.58
C PRO A 28 -18.51 -13.74 -6.08
N ASP A 29 -17.27 -13.51 -5.63
CA ASP A 29 -16.30 -14.56 -5.32
C ASP A 29 -16.51 -15.19 -3.92
N PHE A 30 -17.25 -14.52 -3.04
CA PHE A 30 -17.55 -15.00 -1.69
C PHE A 30 -18.84 -14.38 -1.15
N GLU A 31 -19.46 -15.05 -0.18
CA GLU A 31 -20.65 -14.53 0.48
C GLU A 31 -20.28 -13.71 1.72
N VAL A 32 -20.90 -12.55 1.87
CA VAL A 32 -20.82 -11.72 3.08
C VAL A 32 -22.21 -11.73 3.73
N SER A 33 -22.27 -12.10 5.01
CA SER A 33 -23.53 -12.13 5.77
C SER A 33 -24.07 -10.72 5.99
N GLN A 34 -25.38 -10.58 6.22
CA GLN A 34 -25.97 -9.26 6.49
C GLN A 34 -25.36 -8.57 7.72
N GLU A 35 -25.07 -9.34 8.78
CA GLU A 35 -24.37 -8.85 9.98
C GLU A 35 -22.97 -8.29 9.62
N GLN A 36 -22.20 -9.05 8.82
CA GLN A 36 -20.88 -8.62 8.38
C GLN A 36 -20.92 -7.33 7.54
N LYS A 37 -21.93 -7.18 6.68
CA LYS A 37 -22.13 -5.97 5.87
C LYS A 37 -22.37 -4.75 6.77
N GLU A 38 -23.29 -4.89 7.72
CA GLU A 38 -23.65 -3.81 8.64
C GLU A 38 -22.46 -3.37 9.52
N GLU A 39 -21.64 -4.32 9.99
CA GLU A 39 -20.43 -4.00 10.74
C GLU A 39 -19.36 -3.29 9.89
N LEU A 40 -19.08 -3.78 8.67
CA LEU A 40 -18.11 -3.16 7.77
C LEU A 40 -18.54 -1.73 7.37
N GLU A 41 -19.83 -1.52 7.10
CA GLU A 41 -20.38 -0.19 6.82
C GLU A 41 -20.35 0.71 8.06
N ALA A 42 -20.53 0.17 9.26
CA ALA A 42 -20.48 0.94 10.50
C ALA A 42 -19.06 1.47 10.81
N ILE A 43 -18.01 0.73 10.47
CA ILE A 43 -16.61 1.18 10.63
C ILE A 43 -16.35 2.48 9.85
N ALA A 44 -17.03 2.72 8.72
CA ALA A 44 -16.88 3.93 7.92
C ALA A 44 -17.35 5.22 8.63
N LYS A 45 -18.10 5.11 9.73
CA LYS A 45 -18.73 6.26 10.41
C LYS A 45 -17.77 7.08 11.27
N THR A 46 -16.55 6.60 11.49
CA THR A 46 -15.48 7.38 12.14
C THR A 46 -14.84 8.36 11.15
N GLU A 47 -14.08 9.33 11.65
CA GLU A 47 -13.23 10.24 10.84
C GLU A 47 -11.73 10.03 11.14
N ASP A 48 -11.41 9.11 12.04
CA ASP A 48 -10.07 8.84 12.52
C ASP A 48 -9.49 7.55 11.90
N SER A 49 -8.33 7.67 11.25
CA SER A 49 -7.71 6.56 10.52
C SER A 49 -7.29 5.40 11.43
N LYS A 50 -6.91 5.71 12.67
CA LYS A 50 -6.55 4.71 13.66
C LYS A 50 -7.77 3.91 14.10
N THR A 51 -8.87 4.60 14.40
CA THR A 51 -10.15 3.97 14.76
C THR A 51 -10.68 3.11 13.61
N LEU A 52 -10.52 3.54 12.36
CA LEU A 52 -10.87 2.74 11.18
C LEU A 52 -10.06 1.44 11.11
N LEU A 53 -8.74 1.53 11.30
CA LEU A 53 -7.86 0.36 11.32
C LEU A 53 -8.21 -0.60 12.46
N GLU A 54 -8.38 -0.09 13.68
CA GLU A 54 -8.78 -0.91 14.84
C GLU A 54 -10.14 -1.58 14.63
N GLY A 55 -11.08 -0.90 13.98
CA GLY A 55 -12.37 -1.48 13.58
C GLY A 55 -12.21 -2.65 12.63
N LEU A 56 -11.33 -2.52 11.62
CA LEU A 56 -11.01 -3.60 10.69
C LEU A 56 -10.28 -4.76 11.34
N ASP A 57 -9.32 -4.50 12.23
CA ASP A 57 -8.63 -5.53 13.01
C ASP A 57 -9.61 -6.33 13.86
N ASN A 58 -10.53 -5.66 14.54
CA ASN A 58 -11.55 -6.31 15.36
C ASN A 58 -12.50 -7.16 14.49
N PHE A 59 -12.91 -6.64 13.32
CA PHE A 59 -13.73 -7.37 12.36
C PHE A 59 -13.00 -8.62 11.85
N PHE A 60 -11.73 -8.51 11.46
CA PHE A 60 -10.90 -9.64 11.04
C PHE A 60 -10.82 -10.72 12.12
N ASN A 61 -10.44 -10.34 13.34
CA ASN A 61 -10.30 -11.29 14.44
C ASN A 61 -11.62 -11.99 14.80
N LYS A 62 -12.76 -11.32 14.64
CA LYS A 62 -14.10 -11.87 14.90
C LYS A 62 -14.49 -12.94 13.87
N TYR A 63 -14.15 -12.76 12.60
CA TYR A 63 -14.69 -13.58 11.50
C TYR A 63 -13.67 -14.49 10.80
N GLN A 64 -12.37 -14.40 11.11
CA GLN A 64 -11.32 -15.19 10.42
C GLN A 64 -11.53 -16.71 10.50
N GLU A 65 -12.06 -17.25 11.60
CA GLU A 65 -12.20 -18.71 11.78
C GLU A 65 -13.47 -19.28 11.15
N SER A 66 -14.51 -18.44 10.96
CA SER A 66 -15.84 -18.86 10.52
C SER A 66 -16.13 -18.53 9.05
N SER A 67 -15.21 -17.85 8.37
CA SER A 67 -15.39 -17.38 6.99
C SER A 67 -14.68 -18.28 5.97
N SER A 68 -15.04 -18.12 4.70
CA SER A 68 -14.37 -18.84 3.60
C SER A 68 -12.91 -18.40 3.44
N MET A 69 -12.09 -19.25 2.85
CA MET A 69 -10.69 -18.93 2.54
C MET A 69 -10.57 -17.67 1.66
N ASP A 70 -11.44 -17.53 0.65
CA ASP A 70 -11.44 -16.37 -0.24
C ASP A 70 -11.83 -15.09 0.48
N PHE A 71 -12.83 -15.15 1.38
CA PHE A 71 -13.18 -14.02 2.24
C PHE A 71 -12.00 -13.59 3.11
N ASN A 72 -11.35 -14.56 3.78
CA ASN A 72 -10.20 -14.30 4.64
C ASN A 72 -9.04 -13.69 3.89
N LEU A 73 -8.73 -14.22 2.69
CA LEU A 73 -7.69 -13.68 1.82
C LEU A 73 -7.99 -12.22 1.47
N MET A 74 -9.20 -11.94 0.99
CA MET A 74 -9.60 -10.59 0.58
C MET A 74 -9.61 -9.62 1.77
N LEU A 75 -10.00 -10.09 2.95
CA LEU A 75 -9.98 -9.29 4.17
C LEU A 75 -8.54 -9.02 4.64
N THR A 76 -7.62 -9.97 4.53
CA THR A 76 -6.19 -9.76 4.78
C THR A 76 -5.61 -8.70 3.84
N LEU A 77 -5.93 -8.75 2.54
CA LEU A 77 -5.49 -7.74 1.58
C LEU A 77 -6.02 -6.34 1.93
N LEU A 78 -7.29 -6.27 2.34
CA LEU A 78 -7.92 -5.03 2.81
C LEU A 78 -7.18 -4.50 4.05
N LEU A 79 -6.95 -5.34 5.06
CA LEU A 79 -6.30 -4.97 6.31
C LEU A 79 -4.88 -4.45 6.09
N GLN A 80 -4.07 -5.15 5.28
CA GLN A 80 -2.71 -4.72 4.92
C GLN A 80 -2.70 -3.32 4.28
N ARG A 81 -3.66 -3.03 3.41
CA ARG A 81 -3.82 -1.71 2.80
C ARG A 81 -4.14 -0.63 3.83
N TYR A 82 -5.03 -0.89 4.79
CA TYR A 82 -5.39 0.11 5.81
C TYR A 82 -4.30 0.29 6.88
N HIS A 83 -3.47 -0.73 7.15
CA HIS A 83 -2.24 -0.54 7.92
C HIS A 83 -1.31 0.47 7.25
N TYR A 84 -1.04 0.30 5.95
CA TYR A 84 -0.24 1.27 5.20
C TYR A 84 -0.85 2.67 5.25
N PHE A 85 -2.15 2.81 4.98
CA PHE A 85 -2.83 4.11 4.99
C PHE A 85 -2.79 4.81 6.34
N ASN A 86 -3.03 4.09 7.44
CA ASN A 86 -2.92 4.68 8.78
C ASN A 86 -1.50 5.17 9.06
N ASN A 87 -0.47 4.38 8.73
CA ASN A 87 0.92 4.80 8.88
C ASN A 87 1.25 6.01 8.01
N ALA A 88 0.76 6.06 6.77
CA ALA A 88 0.94 7.18 5.87
C ALA A 88 0.30 8.46 6.43
N VAL A 89 -0.88 8.39 7.04
CA VAL A 89 -1.52 9.55 7.71
C VAL A 89 -0.65 10.07 8.85
N ILE A 90 -0.16 9.19 9.73
CA ILE A 90 0.67 9.58 10.87
C ILE A 90 1.95 10.27 10.38
N GLN A 91 2.63 9.67 9.40
CA GLN A 91 3.85 10.23 8.83
C GLN A 91 3.60 11.55 8.10
N TRP A 92 2.50 11.66 7.35
CA TRP A 92 2.12 12.86 6.62
C TRP A 92 1.86 14.04 7.56
N ILE A 93 1.15 13.82 8.66
CA ILE A 93 0.92 14.83 9.69
C ILE A 93 2.27 15.29 10.28
N GLY A 94 3.17 14.35 10.57
CA GLY A 94 4.53 14.67 11.03
C GLY A 94 5.28 15.54 10.02
N TYR A 95 5.36 15.10 8.77
CA TYR A 95 6.02 15.82 7.68
C TYR A 95 5.44 17.23 7.48
N CYS A 96 4.11 17.38 7.47
CA CYS A 96 3.46 18.68 7.35
C CYS A 96 3.77 19.63 8.50
N ASN A 97 3.93 19.11 9.73
CA ASN A 97 4.23 19.92 10.91
C ASN A 97 5.67 20.48 10.89
N ASP A 98 6.58 19.83 10.17
CA ASP A 98 7.97 20.27 10.03
C ASP A 98 8.10 21.42 9.02
N ILE A 99 7.12 21.59 8.13
CA ILE A 99 7.06 22.70 7.17
C ILE A 99 6.52 23.95 7.88
N LYS A 100 7.41 24.91 8.13
CA LYS A 100 7.09 26.14 8.87
C LYS A 100 6.49 27.25 8.01
N GLU A 101 6.66 27.16 6.71
CA GLU A 101 6.28 28.22 5.76
C GLU A 101 4.84 28.04 5.28
N ASP A 102 4.16 29.16 5.04
CA ASP A 102 2.85 29.17 4.40
C ASP A 102 3.00 28.89 2.90
N ILE A 103 2.26 27.90 2.40
CA ILE A 103 2.29 27.52 0.99
C ILE A 103 1.29 28.37 0.21
N SER A 104 1.74 28.91 -0.93
CA SER A 104 0.93 29.63 -1.91
C SER A 104 0.36 28.64 -2.93
N ILE A 105 -0.95 28.73 -3.21
CA ILE A 105 -1.65 27.84 -4.17
C ILE A 105 -1.45 28.29 -5.64
N THR A 106 -0.59 29.26 -5.89
CA THR A 106 -0.45 29.84 -7.24
C THR A 106 0.03 28.86 -8.31
N ASP A 107 0.58 27.70 -7.94
CA ASP A 107 0.90 26.60 -8.85
C ASP A 107 0.74 25.22 -8.17
N SER A 108 -0.37 24.54 -8.43
CA SER A 108 -0.64 23.17 -7.93
C SER A 108 0.41 22.14 -8.36
N GLY A 109 1.08 22.35 -9.51
CA GLY A 109 2.16 21.49 -9.99
C GLY A 109 3.41 21.64 -9.12
N MET A 110 3.76 22.86 -8.73
CA MET A 110 4.85 23.12 -7.78
C MET A 110 4.55 22.54 -6.41
N ILE A 111 3.31 22.64 -5.90
CA ILE A 111 2.95 22.04 -4.60
C ILE A 111 3.23 20.53 -4.60
N PHE A 112 2.87 19.83 -5.67
CA PHE A 112 3.13 18.40 -5.75
C PHE A 112 4.62 18.11 -5.81
N MET A 113 5.35 18.77 -6.71
CA MET A 113 6.78 18.51 -6.91
C MET A 113 7.61 18.88 -5.69
N ASP A 114 7.34 20.01 -5.05
CA ASP A 114 8.20 20.57 -3.99
C ASP A 114 7.94 19.94 -2.62
N TYR A 115 6.75 19.40 -2.37
CA TYR A 115 6.39 18.88 -1.03
C TYR A 115 5.90 17.44 -1.06
N ILE A 116 4.94 17.13 -1.94
CA ILE A 116 4.25 15.83 -1.91
C ILE A 116 5.15 14.73 -2.47
N SER A 117 5.89 15.04 -3.54
CA SER A 117 6.81 14.10 -4.19
C SER A 117 7.94 13.68 -3.25
N GLU A 118 8.45 14.61 -2.43
CA GLU A 118 9.50 14.34 -1.44
C GLU A 118 9.02 13.34 -0.39
N PHE A 119 7.81 13.55 0.15
CA PHE A 119 7.20 12.64 1.11
C PHE A 119 7.09 11.21 0.56
N PHE A 120 6.55 11.07 -0.65
CA PHE A 120 6.40 9.74 -1.26
C PHE A 120 7.73 9.13 -1.71
N ALA A 121 8.70 9.93 -2.15
CA ALA A 121 10.04 9.45 -2.46
C ALA A 121 10.69 8.81 -1.22
N ALA A 122 10.57 9.47 -0.06
CA ALA A 122 11.08 8.93 1.21
C ALA A 122 10.37 7.62 1.60
N GLN A 123 9.06 7.51 1.37
CA GLN A 123 8.34 6.25 1.59
C GLN A 123 8.81 5.13 0.65
N ILE A 124 8.97 5.42 -0.65
CA ILE A 124 9.48 4.45 -1.63
C ILE A 124 10.85 3.93 -1.18
N ASP A 125 11.74 4.83 -0.80
CA ASP A 125 13.09 4.46 -0.36
C ASP A 125 13.07 3.60 0.92
N TYR A 126 12.19 3.93 1.87
CA TYR A 126 12.01 3.14 3.10
C TYR A 126 11.60 1.69 2.80
N PHE A 127 10.49 1.49 2.07
CA PHE A 127 9.97 0.15 1.80
C PHE A 127 10.88 -0.65 0.87
N ASN A 128 11.49 0.01 -0.11
CA ASN A 128 12.44 -0.62 -1.02
C ASN A 128 13.70 -1.11 -0.28
N LYS A 129 14.25 -0.29 0.62
CA LYS A 129 15.41 -0.68 1.43
C LYS A 129 15.11 -1.86 2.35
N ASP A 130 13.94 -1.86 2.98
CA ASP A 130 13.52 -2.98 3.85
C ASP A 130 13.37 -4.27 3.05
N TYR A 131 12.76 -4.20 1.87
CA TYR A 131 12.59 -5.38 1.02
C TYR A 131 13.91 -5.90 0.41
N LEU A 132 14.84 -5.00 0.05
CA LEU A 132 16.19 -5.40 -0.36
C LEU A 132 16.91 -6.19 0.73
N LYS A 133 16.70 -5.83 1.99
CA LYS A 133 17.22 -6.59 3.13
C LYS A 133 16.55 -7.96 3.22
N SER A 134 15.23 -8.05 3.07
CA SER A 134 14.53 -9.35 3.03
C SER A 134 15.10 -10.28 1.95
N ILE A 135 15.37 -9.79 0.74
CA ILE A 135 15.96 -10.61 -0.33
C ILE A 135 17.31 -11.23 0.09
N GLN A 136 18.12 -10.47 0.85
CA GLN A 136 19.40 -10.94 1.37
C GLN A 136 19.21 -11.94 2.52
N ASP A 137 18.35 -11.62 3.48
CA ASP A 137 18.10 -12.43 4.68
C ASP A 137 17.53 -13.82 4.35
N PHE A 138 16.71 -13.91 3.30
CA PHE A 138 16.13 -15.17 2.81
C PHE A 138 17.02 -15.94 1.84
N ASP A 139 18.16 -15.37 1.42
CA ASP A 139 19.04 -15.94 0.39
C ASP A 139 18.28 -16.36 -0.89
N VAL A 140 17.36 -15.49 -1.35
CA VAL A 140 16.46 -15.78 -2.49
C VAL A 140 17.25 -16.07 -3.78
N GLU A 141 18.49 -15.59 -3.87
CA GLU A 141 19.37 -15.80 -5.01
C GLU A 141 19.72 -17.28 -5.21
N SER A 142 19.82 -18.06 -4.12
CA SER A 142 20.02 -19.51 -4.21
C SER A 142 18.78 -20.27 -4.68
N TRP A 143 17.59 -19.66 -4.57
CA TRP A 143 16.34 -20.24 -5.06
C TRP A 143 16.17 -19.99 -6.55
N ASN A 144 16.38 -18.75 -7.00
CA ASN A 144 16.32 -18.39 -8.42
C ASN A 144 17.09 -17.11 -8.73
N LYS A 145 18.29 -17.28 -9.31
CA LYS A 145 19.16 -16.17 -9.69
C LYS A 145 18.51 -15.19 -10.68
N LYS A 146 17.83 -15.71 -11.71
CA LYS A 146 17.22 -14.87 -12.77
C LYS A 146 16.11 -13.98 -12.20
N PHE A 147 15.27 -14.56 -11.35
CA PHE A 147 14.22 -13.82 -10.64
C PHE A 147 14.82 -12.69 -9.78
N VAL A 148 15.86 -13.00 -9.01
CA VAL A 148 16.52 -12.01 -8.14
C VAL A 148 17.24 -10.93 -8.92
N GLU A 149 17.89 -11.25 -10.05
CA GLU A 149 18.53 -10.24 -10.91
C GLU A 149 17.50 -9.24 -11.47
N GLU A 150 16.36 -9.73 -11.95
CA GLU A 150 15.29 -8.88 -12.45
C GLU A 150 14.67 -8.02 -11.33
N LEU A 151 14.43 -8.63 -10.17
CA LEU A 151 13.93 -7.95 -9.00
C LEU A 151 14.89 -6.85 -8.52
N LYS A 152 16.18 -7.15 -8.37
CA LYS A 152 17.21 -6.18 -7.99
C LYS A 152 17.30 -5.03 -8.98
N ARG A 153 17.16 -5.28 -10.29
CA ARG A 153 17.14 -4.22 -11.32
C ARG A 153 16.01 -3.22 -11.08
N ILE A 154 14.79 -3.71 -10.82
CA ILE A 154 13.63 -2.85 -10.55
C ILE A 154 13.83 -2.07 -9.23
N LEU A 155 14.35 -2.71 -8.19
CA LEU A 155 14.62 -2.08 -6.90
C LEU A 155 15.70 -0.99 -6.98
N ILE A 156 16.75 -1.21 -7.77
CA ILE A 156 17.80 -0.20 -8.04
C ILE A 156 17.22 1.02 -8.77
N GLU A 157 16.34 0.81 -9.76
CA GLU A 157 15.62 1.91 -10.43
C GLU A 157 14.80 2.73 -9.44
N MET A 158 14.14 2.09 -8.46
CA MET A 158 13.42 2.82 -7.41
C MET A 158 14.35 3.58 -6.45
N THR A 159 15.47 2.99 -6.00
CA THR A 159 16.35 3.61 -4.99
C THR A 159 17.08 4.83 -5.55
N TYR A 160 17.73 4.65 -6.72
CA TYR A 160 18.77 5.58 -7.17
C TYR A 160 18.30 6.59 -8.22
N ASN A 161 17.05 6.52 -8.67
CA ASN A 161 16.56 7.49 -9.62
C ASN A 161 16.21 8.81 -8.93
N PRO A 162 16.82 9.95 -9.30
CA PRO A 162 16.52 11.25 -8.69
C PRO A 162 15.18 11.82 -9.16
N ASP A 163 14.64 11.37 -10.28
CA ASP A 163 13.35 11.79 -10.81
C ASP A 163 12.22 11.00 -10.14
N PHE A 164 11.36 11.70 -9.40
CA PHE A 164 10.23 11.09 -8.71
C PHE A 164 9.25 10.39 -9.67
N THR A 165 8.99 10.94 -10.85
CA THR A 165 8.12 10.30 -11.84
C THR A 165 8.71 8.96 -12.26
N LYS A 166 10.03 8.87 -12.40
CA LYS A 166 10.71 7.60 -12.68
C LYS A 166 10.74 6.64 -11.50
N LYS A 167 10.86 7.13 -10.26
CA LYS A 167 10.66 6.29 -9.07
C LYS A 167 9.26 5.69 -9.07
N LEU A 168 8.24 6.49 -9.35
CA LEU A 168 6.84 6.06 -9.40
C LEU A 168 6.57 5.05 -10.52
N GLU A 169 7.09 5.28 -11.74
CA GLU A 169 7.03 4.28 -12.82
C GLU A 169 7.67 2.94 -12.39
N ALA A 170 8.76 2.99 -11.62
CA ALA A 170 9.42 1.78 -11.13
C ALA A 170 8.59 1.05 -10.05
N THR A 171 7.82 1.74 -9.20
CA THR A 171 6.88 1.08 -8.29
C THR A 171 5.76 0.36 -9.05
N GLU A 172 5.27 0.94 -10.14
CA GLU A 172 4.27 0.29 -11.01
C GLU A 172 4.84 -0.96 -11.70
N LYS A 173 6.07 -0.87 -12.23
CA LYS A 173 6.79 -2.04 -12.77
C LYS A 173 6.92 -3.15 -11.72
N MET A 174 7.23 -2.79 -10.48
CA MET A 174 7.33 -3.74 -9.38
C MET A 174 6.01 -4.41 -9.07
N VAL A 175 4.91 -3.64 -9.00
CA VAL A 175 3.56 -4.19 -8.81
C VAL A 175 3.23 -5.18 -9.93
N HIS A 176 3.46 -4.82 -11.19
CA HIS A 176 3.22 -5.71 -12.33
C HIS A 176 4.10 -6.95 -12.32
N PHE A 177 5.37 -6.80 -11.96
CA PHE A 177 6.30 -7.92 -11.81
C PHE A 177 5.84 -8.90 -10.73
N ILE A 178 5.36 -8.40 -9.57
CA ILE A 178 4.88 -9.24 -8.47
C ILE A 178 3.51 -9.87 -8.77
N GLN A 179 2.66 -9.20 -9.55
CA GLN A 179 1.29 -9.63 -9.81
C GLN A 179 1.22 -10.98 -10.53
N ASP A 180 2.27 -11.36 -11.27
CA ASP A 180 2.41 -12.69 -11.86
C ASP A 180 2.89 -13.72 -10.84
N THR A 181 2.07 -13.93 -9.81
CA THR A 181 2.38 -14.83 -8.69
C THR A 181 2.68 -16.24 -9.17
N LYS A 182 1.99 -16.73 -10.22
CA LYS A 182 2.27 -18.05 -10.81
C LYS A 182 3.70 -18.17 -11.34
N ASN A 183 4.21 -17.12 -11.99
CA ASN A 183 5.61 -17.09 -12.41
C ASN A 183 6.57 -16.98 -11.23
N ILE A 184 6.22 -16.33 -10.13
CA ILE A 184 7.05 -16.29 -8.92
C ILE A 184 7.08 -17.66 -8.22
N TYR A 185 5.91 -18.27 -7.98
CA TYR A 185 5.79 -19.58 -7.36
C TYR A 185 6.54 -20.65 -8.17
N SER A 186 6.34 -20.69 -9.50
CA SER A 186 7.07 -21.61 -10.38
C SER A 186 8.57 -21.29 -10.47
N SER A 187 8.95 -20.01 -10.39
CA SER A 187 10.36 -19.61 -10.33
C SER A 187 11.03 -20.03 -9.03
N LEU A 188 10.29 -20.20 -7.94
CA LEU A 188 10.81 -20.55 -6.62
C LEU A 188 10.71 -22.05 -6.30
N GLU A 189 10.31 -22.92 -7.25
CA GLU A 189 10.25 -24.36 -7.03
C GLU A 189 11.65 -24.97 -6.83
N GLY A 190 11.87 -25.54 -5.64
CA GLY A 190 13.10 -26.23 -5.24
C GLY A 190 12.92 -26.87 -3.87
N VAL A 191 13.40 -28.11 -3.73
CA VAL A 191 13.21 -28.97 -2.54
C VAL A 191 13.80 -28.31 -1.27
N GLY A 192 12.98 -28.18 -0.22
CA GLY A 192 13.50 -28.19 1.17
C GLY A 192 13.23 -27.00 2.10
N ILE A 193 12.61 -25.88 1.70
CA ILE A 193 12.38 -24.75 2.63
C ILE A 193 11.05 -24.00 2.37
N GLU A 194 9.92 -24.71 2.39
CA GLU A 194 8.61 -24.11 2.07
C GLU A 194 8.18 -22.99 3.03
N ALA A 195 8.51 -23.11 4.33
CA ALA A 195 8.15 -22.09 5.32
C ALA A 195 8.81 -20.74 5.06
N HIS A 196 10.11 -20.71 4.75
CA HIS A 196 10.83 -19.46 4.47
C HIS A 196 10.34 -18.82 3.16
N LYS A 197 10.07 -19.64 2.14
CA LYS A 197 9.49 -19.18 0.88
C LYS A 197 8.11 -18.56 1.09
N SER A 198 7.26 -19.18 1.92
CA SER A 198 5.95 -18.63 2.29
C SER A 198 6.05 -17.27 2.97
N VAL A 199 6.97 -17.09 3.93
CA VAL A 199 7.19 -15.80 4.59
C VAL A 199 7.69 -14.74 3.59
N PHE A 200 8.67 -15.09 2.74
CA PHE A 200 9.18 -14.18 1.71
C PHE A 200 8.08 -13.76 0.73
N LEU A 201 7.23 -14.70 0.31
CA LEU A 201 6.10 -14.42 -0.58
C LEU A 201 5.05 -13.53 0.09
N SER A 202 4.79 -13.72 1.39
CA SER A 202 3.92 -12.84 2.18
C SER A 202 4.46 -11.41 2.20
N GLN A 203 5.75 -11.22 2.50
CA GLN A 203 6.41 -9.90 2.47
C GLN A 203 6.39 -9.28 1.07
N THR A 204 6.56 -10.10 0.04
CA THR A 204 6.50 -9.67 -1.36
C THR A 204 5.09 -9.18 -1.73
N ASN A 205 4.05 -9.88 -1.26
CA ASN A 205 2.66 -9.48 -1.47
C ASN A 205 2.31 -8.21 -0.69
N GLU A 206 2.81 -8.08 0.55
CA GLU A 206 2.67 -6.86 1.36
C GLU A 206 3.28 -5.64 0.66
N LEU A 207 4.51 -5.76 0.14
CA LEU A 207 5.16 -4.70 -0.62
C LEU A 207 4.34 -4.29 -1.86
N LYS A 208 3.80 -5.27 -2.59
CA LYS A 208 2.90 -4.99 -3.73
C LYS A 208 1.70 -4.16 -3.29
N ILE A 209 1.04 -4.53 -2.19
CA ILE A 209 -0.13 -3.81 -1.67
C ILE A 209 0.24 -2.40 -1.24
N ILE A 210 1.39 -2.22 -0.60
CA ILE A 210 1.92 -0.90 -0.22
C ILE A 210 2.07 -0.02 -1.46
N PHE A 211 2.75 -0.48 -2.51
CA PHE A 211 2.96 0.31 -3.72
C PHE A 211 1.67 0.55 -4.51
N GLN A 212 0.76 -0.42 -4.58
CA GLN A 212 -0.58 -0.20 -5.16
C GLN A 212 -1.35 0.87 -4.39
N SER A 213 -1.30 0.82 -3.06
CA SER A 213 -2.00 1.77 -2.20
C SER A 213 -1.41 3.16 -2.29
N MET A 214 -0.07 3.26 -2.34
CA MET A 214 0.66 4.51 -2.56
C MET A 214 0.30 5.15 -3.90
N ASN A 215 0.34 4.38 -5.00
CA ASN A 215 0.01 4.88 -6.33
C ASN A 215 -1.45 5.36 -6.40
N ASN A 216 -2.38 4.62 -5.79
CA ASN A 216 -3.77 5.04 -5.68
C ASN A 216 -3.91 6.35 -4.90
N LEU A 217 -3.22 6.49 -3.76
CA LEU A 217 -3.26 7.69 -2.94
C LEU A 217 -2.69 8.91 -3.68
N ILE A 218 -1.52 8.77 -4.32
CA ILE A 218 -0.91 9.82 -5.17
C ILE A 218 -1.90 10.28 -6.25
N ASN A 219 -2.55 9.35 -6.94
CA ASN A 219 -3.49 9.67 -8.00
C ASN A 219 -4.70 10.49 -7.50
N GLU A 220 -5.26 10.17 -6.33
CA GLU A 220 -6.34 10.95 -5.76
C GLU A 220 -5.88 12.32 -5.23
N ILE A 221 -4.64 12.42 -4.73
CA ILE A 221 -4.04 13.70 -4.35
C ILE A 221 -3.90 14.61 -5.58
N LEU A 222 -3.36 14.08 -6.69
CA LEU A 222 -3.22 14.82 -7.94
C LEU A 222 -4.59 15.31 -8.44
N LYS A 223 -5.62 14.46 -8.42
CA LYS A 223 -7.00 14.87 -8.77
C LYS A 223 -7.51 15.98 -7.86
N ALA A 224 -7.27 15.89 -6.56
CA ALA A 224 -7.69 16.90 -5.60
C ALA A 224 -7.00 18.25 -5.83
N LEU A 225 -5.72 18.25 -6.21
CA LEU A 225 -4.94 19.46 -6.50
C LEU A 225 -5.33 20.15 -7.81
N VAL A 226 -5.77 19.38 -8.82
CA VAL A 226 -6.22 19.92 -10.12
C VAL A 226 -7.68 20.38 -10.08
N SER A 227 -8.48 19.86 -9.15
CA SER A 227 -9.90 20.20 -9.02
C SER A 227 -10.17 21.42 -8.12
N ASN A 228 -9.14 21.94 -7.44
CA ASN A 228 -9.16 23.16 -6.64
C ASN A 228 -8.67 24.35 -7.47
#